data_AF-A0A135W449-F1
#
_entry.id   AF-A0A135W449-F1
#
_cell.length_a   1.000
_cell.length_b   1.000
_cell.length_c   1.000
_cell.angle_alpha   90.00
_cell.angle_beta   90.00
_cell.angle_gamma   90.00
#
_symmetry.space_group_name_H-M   'P 1'
#
loop_
_entity.id
_entity.type
_entity.pdbx_description
1 polymer ?
#
loop_
_entity_poly.entity_id
_entity_poly.type
_entity_poly.pdbx_seq_one_letter_code
_entity_poly.pdbx_strand_id
1 'polypeptide(L)'
;MKRPIILLLFPIFFSAHSQVSDKTASIIKSLEKFDSFYALDNEKVKDVETRLYKDASSNELIILAGKGKNEYIKATAIKVLAQKADQRLLDIFKDFFYSKEKIVYSTSCLSHEQLISAYIFETVSSEDKNENSFSEKDRTHLEKEMVSLVLNAKPVNKELLETLSYALPENQDTYTKIREQVIDTRSPELLVTLAKYKNPNDIELIKSFGAEAYPAIEEFPDPKFLPFMKEHFKDSSSFPFMFALSGFCSEEANEIIPGVIEYNKSINKERDCDNGCLSFLYQQIEMKKCTLNYPLLADLWLTDKIISFNVLDDYEKNHTQAETEKFLLDGFLKPGEAEIIAVNAYDMDHVMDYVSGDMTFDATLRLVTLLQKTKKISQNAYEKAVRNSLQNIDDLDVDGFISKLNDNALVLQNKDVLLDRIKNNESAYGILIIMDGVKALNDKKLFSDGAAIVVQRKEEFKEFSIWETKYRNFIKENHIKE
;
A
#
# COMPACT_ATOMS: atom_id res chain seq x y z
N MET A 1 -83.73 32.31 24.26
CA MET A 1 -83.04 32.83 23.07
C MET A 1 -81.56 32.94 23.37
N LYS A 2 -80.73 32.37 22.47
CA LYS A 2 -79.30 32.13 22.62
C LYS A 2 -78.52 33.45 22.44
N ARG A 3 -77.57 33.74 23.34
CA ARG A 3 -76.49 34.72 23.12
C ARG A 3 -75.32 33.97 22.46
N PRO A 4 -74.74 34.46 21.35
CA PRO A 4 -73.51 33.87 20.84
C PRO A 4 -72.32 34.50 21.59
N ILE A 5 -71.52 33.63 22.22
CA ILE A 5 -70.18 33.95 22.69
C ILE A 5 -69.28 33.89 21.45
N ILE A 6 -68.72 35.03 21.06
CA ILE A 6 -67.71 35.11 20.01
C ILE A 6 -66.37 34.73 20.66
N LEU A 7 -65.93 33.50 20.40
CA LEU A 7 -64.60 33.01 20.75
C LEU A 7 -63.61 33.60 19.74
N LEU A 8 -62.81 34.57 20.18
CA LEU A 8 -61.69 35.12 19.42
C LEU A 8 -60.55 34.08 19.41
N LEU A 9 -60.57 33.20 18.40
CA LEU A 9 -59.42 32.39 18.01
C LEU A 9 -58.39 33.31 17.35
N PHE A 10 -57.40 33.77 18.12
CA PHE A 10 -56.15 34.24 17.56
C PHE A 10 -55.44 33.04 16.92
N PRO A 11 -55.25 32.98 15.60
CA PRO A 11 -54.37 31.99 15.03
C PRO A 11 -52.95 32.51 15.33
N ILE A 12 -52.32 31.94 16.34
CA ILE A 12 -50.89 32.07 16.54
C ILE A 12 -50.22 31.28 15.41
N PHE A 13 -50.16 31.87 14.22
CA PHE A 13 -49.21 31.50 13.20
C PHE A 13 -47.83 31.99 13.67
N PHE A 14 -47.22 31.30 14.63
CA PHE A 14 -45.76 31.29 14.73
C PHE A 14 -45.27 30.48 13.53
N SER A 15 -45.20 31.13 12.37
CA SER A 15 -44.43 30.65 11.23
C SER A 15 -42.96 30.55 11.68
N ALA A 16 -42.54 29.33 12.04
CA ALA A 16 -41.19 28.93 12.40
C ALA A 16 -40.24 28.92 11.18
N HIS A 17 -40.28 29.99 10.37
CA HIS A 17 -39.33 30.29 9.29
C HIS A 17 -38.48 31.46 9.79
N SER A 18 -37.17 31.41 9.99
CA SER A 18 -36.11 30.44 9.75
C SER A 18 -35.14 30.65 10.92
N GLN A 19 -34.65 29.59 11.56
CA GLN A 19 -33.72 29.73 12.71
C GLN A 19 -32.35 30.30 12.30
N VAL A 20 -32.15 30.57 11.00
CA VAL A 20 -30.93 31.09 10.37
C VAL A 20 -31.30 32.32 9.52
N SER A 21 -30.44 33.35 9.47
CA SER A 21 -30.72 34.55 8.69
C SER A 21 -30.78 34.28 7.18
N ASP A 22 -31.50 35.13 6.43
CA ASP A 22 -31.58 35.03 4.96
C ASP A 22 -30.19 35.08 4.30
N LYS A 23 -29.28 35.86 4.89
CA LYS A 23 -27.89 35.97 4.44
C LYS A 23 -27.20 34.61 4.56
N THR A 24 -27.23 34.00 5.74
CA THR A 24 -26.62 32.69 5.99
C THR A 24 -27.29 31.59 5.15
N ALA A 25 -28.62 31.61 5.02
CA ALA A 25 -29.35 30.68 4.15
C ALA A 25 -28.93 30.80 2.67
N SER A 26 -28.67 32.02 2.19
CA SER A 26 -28.19 32.25 0.83
C SER A 26 -26.77 31.70 0.59
N ILE A 27 -25.93 31.68 1.62
CA ILE A 27 -24.55 31.17 1.55
C ILE A 27 -24.54 29.65 1.36
N ILE A 28 -25.36 28.92 2.12
CA ILE A 28 -25.37 27.44 2.10
C ILE A 28 -26.20 26.82 0.98
N LYS A 29 -26.96 27.62 0.22
CA LYS A 29 -27.89 27.13 -0.81
C LYS A 29 -27.21 26.26 -1.88
N SER A 30 -25.93 26.52 -2.19
CA SER A 30 -25.15 25.71 -3.12
C SER A 30 -24.91 24.29 -2.61
N LEU A 31 -24.77 24.12 -1.29
CA LEU A 31 -24.50 22.82 -0.65
C LEU A 31 -25.73 21.92 -0.57
N GLU A 32 -26.95 22.47 -0.70
CA GLU A 32 -28.18 21.66 -0.66
C GLU A 32 -28.27 20.60 -1.76
N LYS A 33 -27.52 20.78 -2.85
CA LYS A 33 -27.49 19.86 -3.99
C LYS A 33 -26.40 18.80 -3.90
N PHE A 34 -25.56 18.87 -2.88
CA PHE A 34 -24.43 17.95 -2.73
C PHE A 34 -24.94 16.62 -2.19
N ASP A 35 -24.44 15.55 -2.79
CA ASP A 35 -24.65 14.15 -2.42
C ASP A 35 -23.34 13.46 -1.99
N SER A 36 -22.18 14.05 -2.33
CA SER A 36 -20.82 13.70 -1.84
C SER A 36 -19.88 14.90 -1.86
N PHE A 37 -18.86 14.92 -1.00
CA PHE A 37 -17.70 15.81 -1.13
C PHE A 37 -16.77 15.24 -2.20
N TYR A 38 -16.92 15.74 -3.43
CA TYR A 38 -15.96 15.45 -4.49
C TYR A 38 -14.67 16.24 -4.29
N ALA A 39 -13.52 15.60 -4.47
CA ALA A 39 -12.22 16.28 -4.47
C ALA A 39 -12.17 17.49 -5.44
N LEU A 40 -12.95 17.44 -6.53
CA LEU A 40 -13.07 18.50 -7.53
C LEU A 40 -13.97 19.68 -7.11
N ASP A 41 -14.83 19.51 -6.10
CA ASP A 41 -15.71 20.58 -5.60
C ASP A 41 -15.11 21.37 -4.43
N ASN A 42 -13.85 21.09 -4.08
CA ASN A 42 -13.15 21.66 -2.92
C ASN A 42 -13.13 23.21 -2.94
N GLU A 43 -12.99 23.85 -4.12
CA GLU A 43 -13.02 25.31 -4.23
C GLU A 43 -14.39 25.91 -3.86
N LYS A 44 -15.49 25.27 -4.28
CA LYS A 44 -16.84 25.76 -3.97
C LYS A 44 -17.14 25.62 -2.49
N VAL A 45 -16.73 24.50 -1.88
CA VAL A 45 -16.91 24.28 -0.44
C VAL A 45 -16.09 25.30 0.35
N LYS A 46 -14.83 25.55 -0.04
CA LYS A 46 -13.96 26.57 0.59
C LYS A 46 -14.51 28.00 0.48
N ASP A 47 -15.15 28.38 -0.63
CA ASP A 47 -15.83 29.68 -0.73
C ASP A 47 -16.98 29.79 0.28
N VAL A 48 -17.80 28.74 0.38
CA VAL A 48 -18.90 28.68 1.36
C VAL A 48 -18.37 28.76 2.78
N GLU A 49 -17.33 27.98 3.13
CA GLU A 49 -16.66 28.02 4.44
C GLU A 49 -16.17 29.43 4.78
N THR A 50 -15.47 30.08 3.86
CA THR A 50 -14.92 31.44 4.03
C THR A 50 -16.04 32.46 4.28
N ARG A 51 -17.13 32.36 3.52
CA ARG A 51 -18.28 33.25 3.65
C ARG A 51 -19.02 33.01 4.96
N LEU A 52 -19.25 31.76 5.35
CA LEU A 52 -19.84 31.40 6.65
C LEU A 52 -18.97 31.89 7.80
N TYR A 53 -17.65 31.73 7.72
CA TYR A 53 -16.72 32.20 8.73
C TYR A 53 -16.85 33.72 8.94
N LYS A 54 -16.99 34.48 7.85
CA LYS A 54 -17.10 35.93 7.90
C LYS A 54 -18.48 36.41 8.36
N ASP A 55 -19.54 35.78 7.86
CA ASP A 55 -20.89 36.36 7.87
C ASP A 55 -21.88 35.69 8.82
N ALA A 56 -21.68 34.42 9.19
CA ALA A 56 -22.58 33.69 10.06
C ALA A 56 -22.16 33.83 11.53
N SER A 57 -23.14 34.04 12.41
CA SER A 57 -22.91 33.96 13.84
C SER A 57 -22.69 32.52 14.29
N SER A 58 -21.96 32.30 15.38
CA SER A 58 -21.78 30.94 15.93
C SER A 58 -23.11 30.27 16.29
N ASN A 59 -24.14 31.02 16.70
CA ASN A 59 -25.46 30.45 16.99
C ASN A 59 -26.13 29.89 15.72
N GLU A 60 -26.05 30.61 14.61
CA GLU A 60 -26.54 30.11 13.32
C GLU A 60 -25.76 28.87 12.88
N LEU A 61 -24.43 28.87 13.05
CA LEU A 61 -23.60 27.72 12.71
C LEU A 61 -23.94 26.49 13.56
N ILE A 62 -24.26 26.64 14.84
CA ILE A 62 -24.72 25.52 15.69
C ILE A 62 -26.03 24.95 15.18
N ILE A 63 -26.96 25.81 14.78
CA ILE A 63 -28.23 25.39 14.19
C ILE A 63 -27.99 24.63 12.89
N LEU A 64 -27.07 25.09 12.04
CA LEU A 64 -26.71 24.40 10.80
C LEU A 64 -26.00 23.07 11.06
N ALA A 65 -25.11 23.01 12.04
CA ALA A 65 -24.41 21.80 12.44
C ALA A 65 -25.38 20.71 12.95
N GLY A 66 -26.39 21.10 13.75
CA GLY A 66 -27.37 20.15 14.28
C GLY A 66 -28.55 19.83 13.34
N LYS A 67 -29.03 20.82 12.57
CA LYS A 67 -30.29 20.76 11.83
C LYS A 67 -30.17 21.12 10.35
N GLY A 68 -28.95 21.16 9.82
CA GLY A 68 -28.71 21.35 8.40
C GLY A 68 -29.51 20.35 7.56
N LYS A 69 -29.95 20.79 6.38
CA LYS A 69 -30.84 20.00 5.50
C LYS A 69 -30.18 18.70 5.02
N ASN A 70 -28.85 18.68 4.92
CA ASN A 70 -28.04 17.52 4.57
C ASN A 70 -26.73 17.51 5.39
N GLU A 71 -26.01 16.40 5.30
CA GLU A 71 -24.77 16.12 6.02
C GLU A 71 -23.64 17.07 5.63
N TYR A 72 -23.63 17.56 4.38
CA TYR A 72 -22.64 18.53 3.88
C TYR A 72 -22.77 19.90 4.54
N ILE A 73 -24.00 20.41 4.67
CA ILE A 73 -24.25 21.67 5.39
C ILE A 73 -23.82 21.53 6.85
N LYS A 74 -24.12 20.39 7.47
CA LYS A 74 -23.73 20.09 8.85
C LYS A 74 -22.21 20.08 9.00
N ALA A 75 -21.51 19.32 8.16
CA ALA A 75 -20.05 19.21 8.12
C ALA A 75 -19.36 20.56 7.89
N THR A 76 -19.81 21.33 6.91
CA THR A 76 -19.28 22.68 6.65
C THR A 76 -19.48 23.60 7.85
N ALA A 77 -20.64 23.57 8.51
CA ALA A 77 -20.88 24.37 9.70
C ALA A 77 -20.00 23.94 10.90
N ILE A 78 -19.77 22.63 11.09
CA ILE A 78 -18.86 22.06 12.09
C ILE A 78 -17.44 22.58 11.88
N LYS A 79 -16.93 22.52 10.65
CA LYS A 79 -15.58 23.02 10.32
C LYS A 79 -15.43 24.51 10.58
N VAL A 80 -16.42 25.31 10.20
CA VAL A 80 -16.40 26.75 10.46
C VAL A 80 -16.48 27.06 11.97
N LEU A 81 -17.22 26.25 12.76
CA LEU A 81 -17.22 26.36 14.22
C LEU A 81 -15.84 26.03 14.82
N ALA A 82 -15.13 25.03 14.29
CA ALA A 82 -13.79 24.68 14.74
C ALA A 82 -12.75 25.77 14.40
N GLN A 83 -12.84 26.37 13.21
CA GLN A 83 -12.05 27.56 12.84
C GLN A 83 -12.37 28.77 13.73
N LYS A 84 -13.58 28.84 14.30
CA LYS A 84 -13.95 29.86 15.30
C LYS A 84 -13.57 29.47 16.73
N ALA A 85 -12.95 28.30 16.93
CA ALA A 85 -12.63 27.72 18.23
C ALA A 85 -13.84 27.64 19.17
N ASP A 86 -15.03 27.31 18.62
CA ASP A 86 -16.26 27.26 19.40
C ASP A 86 -16.38 25.97 20.23
N GLN A 87 -16.28 26.11 21.55
CA GLN A 87 -16.32 24.99 22.50
C GLN A 87 -17.63 24.17 22.46
N ARG A 88 -18.70 24.72 21.89
CA ARG A 88 -20.00 24.04 21.78
C ARG A 88 -20.00 22.90 20.76
N LEU A 89 -18.89 22.68 20.05
CA LEU A 89 -18.68 21.45 19.27
C LEU A 89 -18.81 20.18 20.11
N LEU A 90 -18.48 20.22 21.41
CA LEU A 90 -18.70 19.08 22.30
C LEU A 90 -20.19 18.75 22.46
N ASP A 91 -21.06 19.76 22.49
CA ASP A 91 -22.50 19.53 22.61
C ASP A 91 -23.09 19.00 21.30
N ILE A 92 -22.60 19.50 20.15
CA ILE A 92 -22.95 18.95 18.84
C ILE A 92 -22.48 17.49 18.73
N PHE A 93 -21.26 17.17 19.18
CA PHE A 93 -20.77 15.80 19.23
C PHE A 93 -21.68 14.88 20.05
N LYS A 94 -22.16 15.35 21.22
CA LYS A 94 -23.14 14.61 22.04
C LYS A 94 -24.47 14.39 21.31
N ASP A 95 -24.96 15.39 20.57
CA ASP A 95 -26.20 15.27 19.79
C ASP A 95 -26.06 14.23 18.66
N PHE A 96 -24.88 14.15 18.03
CA PHE A 96 -24.57 13.14 17.01
C PHE A 96 -24.05 11.82 17.57
N PHE A 97 -23.99 11.67 18.90
CA PHE A 97 -23.27 10.57 19.53
C PHE A 97 -23.76 9.19 19.10
N TYR A 98 -25.07 8.99 18.96
CA TYR A 98 -25.67 7.74 18.43
C TYR A 98 -26.22 7.88 17.01
N SER A 99 -25.96 9.01 16.36
CA SER A 99 -26.43 9.24 15.00
C SER A 99 -25.72 8.29 14.03
N LYS A 100 -26.45 7.88 12.99
CA LYS A 100 -25.93 7.09 11.86
C LYS A 100 -25.73 7.94 10.61
N GLU A 101 -25.84 9.26 10.73
CA GLU A 101 -25.56 10.18 9.64
C GLU A 101 -24.07 10.14 9.26
N LYS A 102 -23.81 10.05 7.96
CA LYS A 102 -22.48 9.92 7.38
C LYS A 102 -22.23 10.94 6.29
N ILE A 103 -21.01 11.44 6.26
CA ILE A 103 -20.48 12.25 5.17
C ILE A 103 -19.82 11.29 4.17
N VAL A 104 -20.09 11.48 2.88
CA VAL A 104 -19.46 10.69 1.82
C VAL A 104 -18.38 11.53 1.13
N TYR A 105 -17.14 11.04 1.16
CA TYR A 105 -16.03 11.58 0.39
C TYR A 105 -15.82 10.73 -0.85
N SER A 106 -15.81 11.35 -2.02
CA SER A 106 -15.69 10.62 -3.28
C SER A 106 -14.60 11.22 -4.18
N THR A 107 -13.82 10.34 -4.78
CA THR A 107 -12.95 10.62 -5.92
C THR A 107 -13.56 9.97 -7.17
N SER A 108 -12.88 10.05 -8.32
CA SER A 108 -13.33 9.35 -9.52
C SER A 108 -13.36 7.82 -9.37
N CYS A 109 -12.61 7.26 -8.41
CA CYS A 109 -12.39 5.81 -8.31
C CYS A 109 -12.69 5.24 -6.92
N LEU A 110 -12.79 6.07 -5.88
CA LEU A 110 -12.95 5.64 -4.49
C LEU A 110 -14.03 6.46 -3.80
N SER A 111 -14.79 5.82 -2.90
CA SER A 111 -15.74 6.48 -2.02
C SER A 111 -15.53 5.99 -0.59
N HIS A 112 -15.56 6.90 0.38
CA HIS A 112 -15.40 6.62 1.79
C HIS A 112 -16.50 7.31 2.59
N GLU A 113 -17.14 6.60 3.51
CA GLU A 113 -18.16 7.14 4.39
C GLU A 113 -17.60 7.37 5.79
N GLN A 114 -17.92 8.50 6.40
CA GLN A 114 -17.46 8.87 7.73
C GLN A 114 -18.62 9.35 8.60
N LEU A 115 -18.75 8.85 9.84
CA LEU A 115 -19.76 9.35 10.78
C LEU A 115 -19.56 10.84 11.07
N ILE A 116 -20.63 11.63 11.16
CA ILE A 116 -20.53 13.06 11.54
C ILE A 116 -19.85 13.22 12.91
N SER A 117 -20.12 12.34 13.87
CA SER A 117 -19.46 12.36 15.18
C SER A 117 -17.96 12.12 15.09
N ALA A 118 -17.50 11.21 14.24
CA ALA A 118 -16.08 11.01 13.97
C ALA A 118 -15.47 12.26 13.28
N TYR A 119 -16.17 12.83 12.31
CA TYR A 119 -15.74 14.06 11.64
C TYR A 119 -15.58 15.24 12.61
N ILE A 120 -16.49 15.41 13.58
CA ILE A 120 -16.36 16.43 14.62
C ILE A 120 -15.09 16.19 15.44
N PHE A 121 -14.82 14.95 15.85
CA PHE A 121 -13.62 14.60 16.60
C PHE A 121 -12.36 14.93 15.81
N GLU A 122 -12.24 14.44 14.57
CA GLU A 122 -11.08 14.70 13.70
C GLU A 122 -10.88 16.19 13.42
N THR A 123 -11.95 16.95 13.21
CA THR A 123 -11.89 18.40 13.00
C THR A 123 -11.33 19.10 14.24
N VAL A 124 -11.72 18.68 15.44
CA VAL A 124 -11.15 19.18 16.70
C VAL A 124 -9.68 18.76 16.83
N SER A 125 -9.37 17.52 16.50
CA SER A 125 -8.03 16.93 16.65
C SER A 125 -6.98 17.41 15.66
N SER A 126 -7.38 17.99 14.53
CA SER A 126 -6.45 18.45 13.50
C SER A 126 -5.38 19.40 14.08
N GLU A 127 -4.17 19.36 13.53
CA GLU A 127 -3.11 20.30 13.87
C GLU A 127 -3.02 21.46 12.85
N ASP A 128 -3.74 21.36 11.74
CA ASP A 128 -3.77 22.40 10.73
C ASP A 128 -4.60 23.59 11.22
N LYS A 129 -3.93 24.74 11.35
CA LYS A 129 -4.56 26.01 11.76
C LYS A 129 -5.62 26.50 10.78
N ASN A 130 -5.63 25.99 9.54
CA ASN A 130 -6.67 26.28 8.56
C ASN A 130 -7.94 25.43 8.80
N GLU A 131 -7.82 24.32 9.52
CA GLU A 131 -8.92 23.39 9.81
C GLU A 131 -9.55 23.66 11.17
N ASN A 132 -8.75 24.03 12.17
CA ASN A 132 -9.24 24.51 13.45
C ASN A 132 -8.36 25.62 14.03
N SER A 133 -8.93 26.41 14.96
CA SER A 133 -8.19 27.49 15.62
C SER A 133 -8.20 27.35 17.14
N PHE A 134 -8.41 26.14 17.66
CA PHE A 134 -8.31 25.87 19.09
C PHE A 134 -6.87 26.05 19.57
N SER A 135 -6.71 26.47 20.83
CA SER A 135 -5.41 26.33 21.47
C SER A 135 -5.14 24.84 21.72
N GLU A 136 -3.86 24.44 21.77
CA GLU A 136 -3.47 23.05 22.09
C GLU A 136 -4.16 22.54 23.36
N LYS A 137 -4.23 23.38 24.40
CA LYS A 137 -4.91 23.07 25.67
C LYS A 137 -6.40 22.79 25.48
N ASP A 138 -7.10 23.63 24.70
CA ASP A 138 -8.53 23.46 24.47
C ASP A 138 -8.82 22.23 23.62
N ARG A 139 -7.99 22.00 22.60
CA ARG A 139 -8.05 20.79 21.77
C ARG A 139 -7.90 19.53 22.62
N THR A 140 -6.80 19.41 23.37
CA THR A 140 -6.57 18.25 24.25
C THR A 140 -7.71 18.05 25.25
N HIS A 141 -8.31 19.15 25.75
CA HIS A 141 -9.46 19.06 26.64
C HIS A 141 -10.69 18.48 25.94
N LEU A 142 -11.06 19.01 24.77
CA LEU A 142 -12.21 18.53 24.00
C LEU A 142 -12.05 17.08 23.55
N GLU A 143 -10.88 16.71 23.05
CA GLU A 143 -10.55 15.33 22.67
C GLU A 143 -10.75 14.37 23.83
N LYS A 144 -10.21 14.72 25.01
CA LYS A 144 -10.35 13.92 26.22
C LYS A 144 -11.81 13.76 26.64
N GLU A 145 -12.61 14.82 26.56
CA GLU A 145 -14.05 14.75 26.86
C GLU A 145 -14.78 13.86 25.86
N MET A 146 -14.53 14.00 24.56
CA MET A 146 -15.15 13.18 23.51
C MET A 146 -14.77 11.70 23.65
N VAL A 147 -13.48 11.40 23.82
CA VAL A 147 -12.99 10.03 24.06
C VAL A 147 -13.61 9.44 25.33
N SER A 148 -13.66 10.21 26.42
CA SER A 148 -14.28 9.77 27.66
C SER A 148 -15.76 9.45 27.47
N LEU A 149 -16.51 10.26 26.71
CA LEU A 149 -17.91 9.97 26.39
C LEU A 149 -18.05 8.66 25.63
N VAL A 150 -17.23 8.44 24.60
CA VAL A 150 -17.30 7.23 23.76
C VAL A 150 -16.95 5.97 24.55
N LEU A 151 -15.87 6.03 25.34
CA LEU A 151 -15.38 4.90 26.11
C LEU A 151 -16.33 4.47 27.25
N ASN A 152 -17.07 5.43 27.84
CA ASN A 152 -17.95 5.17 28.98
C ASN A 152 -19.43 4.97 28.58
N ALA A 153 -19.75 4.96 27.28
CA ALA A 153 -21.12 4.92 26.82
C ALA A 153 -21.83 3.59 27.09
N LYS A 154 -23.11 3.69 27.46
CA LYS A 154 -24.03 2.56 27.64
C LYS A 154 -25.39 2.94 27.02
N PRO A 155 -25.84 2.29 25.93
CA PRO A 155 -25.17 1.23 25.17
C PRO A 155 -23.92 1.72 24.45
N VAL A 156 -23.08 0.79 24.00
CA VAL A 156 -21.81 1.12 23.35
C VAL A 156 -22.08 1.55 21.92
N ASN A 157 -21.53 2.69 21.50
CA ASN A 157 -21.47 3.02 20.08
C ASN A 157 -20.21 2.40 19.45
N LYS A 158 -20.32 1.13 19.06
CA LYS A 158 -19.22 0.32 18.50
C LYS A 158 -18.49 1.04 17.36
N GLU A 159 -19.23 1.45 16.33
CA GLU A 159 -18.67 2.08 15.11
C GLU A 159 -17.88 3.36 15.43
N LEU A 160 -18.39 4.20 16.34
CA LEU A 160 -17.67 5.41 16.76
C LEU A 160 -16.45 5.06 17.62
N LEU A 161 -16.56 4.09 18.54
CA LEU A 161 -15.45 3.66 19.38
C LEU A 161 -14.31 3.04 18.54
N GLU A 162 -14.64 2.25 17.53
CA GLU A 162 -13.68 1.71 16.56
C GLU A 162 -12.98 2.83 15.80
N THR A 163 -13.74 3.80 15.30
CA THR A 163 -13.19 4.95 14.56
C THR A 163 -12.25 5.79 15.42
N LEU A 164 -12.57 6.01 16.70
CA LEU A 164 -11.77 6.83 17.61
C LEU A 164 -10.70 6.03 18.37
N SER A 165 -10.54 4.74 18.08
CA SER A 165 -9.68 3.82 18.83
C SER A 165 -8.20 4.25 18.84
N TYR A 166 -7.75 4.91 17.77
CA TYR A 166 -6.38 5.44 17.65
C TYR A 166 -6.06 6.55 18.66
N ALA A 167 -7.08 7.26 19.16
CA ALA A 167 -6.92 8.38 20.08
C ALA A 167 -7.13 8.00 21.56
N LEU A 168 -7.31 6.70 21.85
CA LEU A 168 -7.54 6.23 23.20
C LEU A 168 -6.26 6.32 24.05
N PRO A 169 -6.33 6.87 25.29
CA PRO A 169 -5.19 6.91 26.17
C PRO A 169 -4.65 5.53 26.57
N GLU A 170 -3.35 5.34 26.47
CA GLU A 170 -2.69 4.10 26.92
C GLU A 170 -2.51 4.08 28.45
N ASN A 171 -3.59 3.82 29.19
CA ASN A 171 -3.57 3.63 30.65
C ASN A 171 -4.48 2.47 31.11
N GLN A 172 -4.34 2.09 32.39
CA GLN A 172 -5.01 0.92 32.97
C GLN A 172 -6.56 1.02 32.99
N ASP A 173 -7.11 2.23 33.18
CA ASP A 173 -8.57 2.45 33.15
C ASP A 173 -9.12 2.20 31.74
N THR A 174 -8.44 2.73 30.74
CA THR A 174 -8.79 2.56 29.33
C THR A 174 -8.65 1.11 28.89
N TYR A 175 -7.55 0.45 29.27
CA TYR A 175 -7.35 -0.99 29.07
C TYR A 175 -8.55 -1.80 29.58
N THR A 176 -8.96 -1.55 30.83
CA THR A 176 -10.03 -2.34 31.48
C THR A 176 -11.33 -2.19 30.70
N LYS A 177 -11.67 -0.96 30.31
CA LYS A 177 -12.88 -0.66 29.53
C LYS A 177 -12.81 -1.27 28.14
N ILE A 178 -11.71 -1.09 27.40
CA ILE A 178 -11.57 -1.66 26.06
C ILE A 178 -11.62 -3.18 26.09
N ARG A 179 -11.01 -3.82 27.08
CA ARG A 179 -11.10 -5.27 27.24
C ARG A 179 -12.54 -5.75 27.42
N GLU A 180 -13.33 -5.07 28.26
CA GLU A 180 -14.77 -5.34 28.38
C GLU A 180 -15.47 -5.14 27.03
N GLN A 181 -15.17 -4.06 26.32
CA GLN A 181 -15.77 -3.77 25.01
C GLN A 181 -15.43 -4.81 23.94
N VAL A 182 -14.19 -5.31 23.89
CA VAL A 182 -13.77 -6.38 22.97
C VAL A 182 -14.56 -7.66 23.23
N ILE A 183 -14.78 -8.01 24.50
CA ILE A 183 -15.56 -9.19 24.89
C ILE A 183 -17.02 -9.02 24.47
N ASP A 184 -17.61 -7.87 24.78
CA ASP A 184 -19.04 -7.61 24.57
C ASP A 184 -19.40 -7.43 23.08
N THR A 185 -18.53 -6.76 22.32
CA THR A 185 -18.82 -6.35 20.93
C THR A 185 -18.19 -7.24 19.86
N ARG A 186 -17.23 -8.08 20.26
CA ARG A 186 -16.41 -8.92 19.37
C ARG A 186 -15.85 -8.10 18.19
N SER A 187 -15.30 -6.92 18.48
CA SER A 187 -14.69 -6.03 17.49
C SER A 187 -13.21 -6.37 17.26
N PRO A 188 -12.80 -6.74 16.03
CA PRO A 188 -11.39 -6.91 15.67
C PRO A 188 -10.58 -5.60 15.79
N GLU A 189 -11.16 -4.46 15.42
CA GLU A 189 -10.50 -3.16 15.48
C GLU A 189 -10.17 -2.76 16.93
N LEU A 190 -11.10 -3.02 17.86
CA LEU A 190 -10.83 -2.83 19.29
C LEU A 190 -9.87 -3.88 19.85
N LEU A 191 -9.82 -5.09 19.28
CA LEU A 191 -8.85 -6.11 19.66
C LEU A 191 -7.41 -5.65 19.36
N VAL A 192 -7.17 -5.01 18.21
CA VAL A 192 -5.89 -4.38 17.87
C VAL A 192 -5.52 -3.33 18.91
N THR A 193 -6.48 -2.50 19.31
CA THR A 193 -6.26 -1.48 20.34
C THR A 193 -5.96 -2.08 21.71
N LEU A 194 -6.63 -3.18 22.08
CA LEU A 194 -6.32 -3.95 23.28
C LEU A 194 -4.89 -4.54 23.23
N ALA A 195 -4.46 -5.03 22.07
CA ALA A 195 -3.15 -5.65 21.91
C ALA A 195 -1.98 -4.69 22.14
N LYS A 196 -2.16 -3.37 21.93
CA LYS A 196 -1.14 -2.35 22.24
C LYS A 196 -0.65 -2.39 23.68
N TYR A 197 -1.49 -2.84 24.62
CA TYR A 197 -1.12 -3.00 26.03
C TYR A 197 -0.22 -4.22 26.31
N LYS A 198 -0.09 -5.15 25.35
CA LYS A 198 0.80 -6.31 25.41
C LYS A 198 0.61 -7.16 26.66
N ASN A 199 -0.64 -7.33 27.10
CA ASN A 199 -0.96 -8.05 28.33
C ASN A 199 -1.03 -9.57 28.06
N PRO A 200 -0.18 -10.40 28.70
CA PRO A 200 -0.20 -11.85 28.48
C PRO A 200 -1.51 -12.55 28.84
N ASN A 201 -2.36 -11.92 29.66
CA ASN A 201 -3.66 -12.49 30.03
C ASN A 201 -4.71 -12.40 28.90
N ASP A 202 -4.43 -11.62 27.85
CA ASP A 202 -5.34 -11.46 26.71
C ASP A 202 -5.00 -12.41 25.55
N ILE A 203 -3.95 -13.22 25.66
CA ILE A 203 -3.50 -14.13 24.58
C ILE A 203 -4.63 -15.07 24.13
N GLU A 204 -5.33 -15.71 25.07
CA GLU A 204 -6.44 -16.61 24.72
C GLU A 204 -7.67 -15.85 24.20
N LEU A 205 -7.88 -14.62 24.66
CA LEU A 205 -8.92 -13.75 24.10
C LEU A 205 -8.58 -13.39 22.65
N ILE A 206 -7.35 -12.99 22.35
CA ILE A 206 -6.87 -12.66 21.01
C ILE A 206 -7.02 -13.87 20.08
N LYS A 207 -6.52 -15.05 20.48
CA LYS A 207 -6.67 -16.30 19.70
C LYS A 207 -8.12 -16.64 19.40
N SER A 208 -9.06 -16.32 20.30
CA SER A 208 -10.48 -16.60 20.10
C SER A 208 -11.12 -15.88 18.91
N PHE A 209 -10.43 -14.94 18.27
CA PHE A 209 -10.87 -14.26 17.04
C PHE A 209 -10.46 -14.97 15.75
N GLY A 210 -9.70 -16.07 15.82
CA GLY A 210 -9.29 -16.80 14.61
C GLY A 210 -8.47 -15.91 13.67
N ALA A 211 -8.81 -15.90 12.37
CA ALA A 211 -8.07 -15.11 11.38
C ALA A 211 -8.13 -13.58 11.62
N GLU A 212 -9.16 -13.08 12.30
CA GLU A 212 -9.26 -11.66 12.67
C GLU A 212 -8.27 -11.26 13.77
N ALA A 213 -7.59 -12.23 14.39
CA ALA A 213 -6.59 -11.99 15.43
C ALA A 213 -5.25 -11.49 14.88
N TYR A 214 -4.93 -11.70 13.61
CA TYR A 214 -3.57 -11.44 13.10
C TYR A 214 -3.10 -9.99 13.29
N PRO A 215 -3.90 -8.95 12.99
CA PRO A 215 -3.49 -7.58 13.26
C PRO A 215 -3.19 -7.32 14.75
N ALA A 216 -3.93 -7.97 15.66
CA ALA A 216 -3.65 -7.87 17.10
C ALA A 216 -2.37 -8.63 17.50
N ILE A 217 -2.07 -9.75 16.85
CA ILE A 217 -0.82 -10.50 17.04
C ILE A 217 0.38 -9.72 16.49
N GLU A 218 0.22 -8.99 15.38
CA GLU A 218 1.25 -8.11 14.85
C GLU A 218 1.63 -6.99 15.85
N GLU A 219 0.65 -6.37 16.50
CA GLU A 219 0.87 -5.38 17.55
C GLU A 219 1.52 -5.97 18.81
N PHE A 220 1.20 -7.23 19.13
CA PHE A 220 1.70 -7.95 20.30
C PHE A 220 2.26 -9.34 19.94
N PRO A 221 3.47 -9.43 19.35
CA PRO A 221 4.05 -10.69 18.91
C PRO A 221 4.66 -11.47 20.10
N ASP A 222 3.81 -12.01 20.98
CA ASP A 222 4.21 -12.90 22.08
C ASP A 222 4.43 -14.34 21.58
N PRO A 223 5.54 -15.02 21.92
CA PRO A 223 5.83 -16.39 21.46
C PRO A 223 4.72 -17.41 21.70
N LYS A 224 3.82 -17.19 22.68
CA LYS A 224 2.65 -18.06 22.91
C LYS A 224 1.62 -18.04 21.79
N PHE A 225 1.74 -17.13 20.83
CA PHE A 225 0.95 -17.14 19.58
C PHE A 225 1.54 -18.07 18.51
N LEU A 226 2.81 -18.48 18.59
CA LEU A 226 3.44 -19.32 17.57
C LEU A 226 2.74 -20.68 17.36
N PRO A 227 2.27 -21.41 18.39
CA PRO A 227 1.47 -22.61 18.18
C PRO A 227 0.20 -22.35 17.37
N PHE A 228 -0.47 -21.22 17.63
CA PHE A 228 -1.65 -20.79 16.88
C PHE A 228 -1.29 -20.46 15.42
N MET A 229 -0.22 -19.71 15.19
CA MET A 229 0.26 -19.41 13.83
C MET A 229 0.65 -20.68 13.06
N LYS A 230 1.26 -21.67 13.74
CA LYS A 230 1.66 -22.96 13.16
C LYS A 230 0.45 -23.82 12.77
N GLU A 231 -0.59 -23.86 13.60
CA GLU A 231 -1.84 -24.55 13.27
C GLU A 231 -2.56 -23.91 12.06
N HIS A 232 -2.43 -22.59 11.93
CA HIS A 232 -3.09 -21.76 10.93
C HIS A 232 -2.20 -21.35 9.75
N PHE A 233 -1.07 -22.02 9.49
CA PHE A 233 -0.11 -21.61 8.46
C PHE A 233 -0.70 -21.50 7.04
N LYS A 234 -1.84 -22.15 6.76
CA LYS A 234 -2.56 -22.05 5.49
C LYS A 234 -3.20 -20.68 5.25
N ASP A 235 -3.35 -19.88 6.30
CA ASP A 235 -3.84 -18.51 6.21
C ASP A 235 -2.74 -17.54 5.70
N SER A 236 -1.53 -18.05 5.41
CA SER A 236 -0.39 -17.31 4.86
C SER A 236 -0.57 -16.72 3.47
N SER A 237 -1.66 -17.05 2.77
CA SER A 237 -2.04 -16.32 1.56
C SER A 237 -2.68 -14.95 1.86
N SER A 238 -2.98 -14.65 3.12
CA SER A 238 -3.51 -13.37 3.58
C SER A 238 -2.39 -12.45 4.07
N PHE A 239 -2.46 -11.17 3.70
CA PHE A 239 -1.51 -10.15 4.18
C PHE A 239 -1.45 -10.06 5.73
N PRO A 240 -2.57 -10.06 6.48
CA PRO A 240 -2.53 -9.95 7.94
C PRO A 240 -1.76 -11.09 8.61
N PHE A 241 -1.92 -12.34 8.16
CA PHE A 241 -1.16 -13.46 8.72
C PHE A 241 0.34 -13.25 8.57
N MET A 242 0.77 -12.84 7.37
CA MET A 242 2.19 -12.67 7.07
C MET A 242 2.81 -11.52 7.84
N PHE A 243 2.10 -10.41 8.01
CA PHE A 243 2.56 -9.31 8.86
C PHE A 243 2.68 -9.75 10.32
N ALA A 244 1.69 -10.49 10.85
CA ALA A 244 1.78 -11.06 12.19
C ALA A 244 2.98 -12.02 12.34
N LEU A 245 3.18 -12.95 11.40
CA LEU A 245 4.31 -13.90 11.44
C LEU A 245 5.66 -13.17 11.38
N SER A 246 5.76 -12.12 10.58
CA SER A 246 6.99 -11.32 10.46
C SER A 246 7.39 -10.64 11.77
N GLY A 247 6.44 -10.42 12.69
CA GLY A 247 6.68 -9.84 14.01
C GLY A 247 7.51 -10.74 14.94
N PHE A 248 7.69 -12.03 14.61
CA PHE A 248 8.46 -12.98 15.40
C PHE A 248 9.88 -13.17 14.82
N CYS A 249 10.89 -13.08 15.68
CA CYS A 249 12.27 -13.46 15.33
C CYS A 249 12.79 -14.48 16.35
N SER A 250 12.44 -15.75 16.14
CA SER A 250 12.83 -16.89 16.97
C SER A 250 12.97 -18.17 16.15
N GLU A 251 13.69 -19.15 16.67
CA GLU A 251 13.82 -20.48 16.02
C GLU A 251 12.45 -21.15 15.81
N GLU A 252 11.53 -21.04 16.77
CA GLU A 252 10.18 -21.61 16.64
C GLU A 252 9.38 -20.94 15.51
N ALA A 253 9.52 -19.63 15.31
CA ALA A 253 8.92 -18.95 14.16
C ALA A 253 9.55 -19.40 12.83
N ASN A 254 10.87 -19.60 12.84
CA ASN A 254 11.64 -20.08 11.69
C ASN A 254 11.19 -21.48 11.23
N GLU A 255 10.68 -22.32 12.14
CA GLU A 255 10.09 -23.63 11.78
C GLU A 255 8.76 -23.52 10.99
N ILE A 256 8.06 -22.39 11.08
CA ILE A 256 6.76 -22.19 10.41
C ILE A 256 6.97 -21.77 8.95
N ILE A 257 8.01 -20.98 8.68
CA ILE A 257 8.28 -20.34 7.38
C ILE A 257 8.40 -21.36 6.22
N PRO A 258 9.11 -22.49 6.34
CA PRO A 258 9.17 -23.48 5.27
C PRO A 258 7.79 -23.99 4.85
N GLY A 259 6.90 -24.25 5.82
CA GLY A 259 5.53 -24.68 5.56
C GLY A 259 4.71 -23.61 4.85
N VAL A 260 4.93 -22.33 5.20
CA VAL A 260 4.32 -21.18 4.53
C VAL A 260 4.80 -21.04 3.09
N ILE A 261 6.11 -21.15 2.84
CA ILE A 261 6.70 -21.10 1.50
C ILE A 261 6.13 -22.22 0.62
N GLU A 262 6.18 -23.47 1.08
CA GLU A 262 5.70 -24.62 0.30
C GLU A 262 4.19 -24.56 0.05
N TYR A 263 3.41 -24.11 1.03
CA TYR A 263 1.97 -23.90 0.84
C TYR A 263 1.70 -22.85 -0.22
N ASN A 264 2.37 -21.69 -0.18
CA ASN A 264 2.20 -20.63 -1.17
C ASN A 264 2.66 -21.08 -2.56
N LYS A 265 3.79 -21.79 -2.67
CA LYS A 265 4.20 -22.44 -3.93
C LYS A 265 3.12 -23.36 -4.48
N SER A 266 2.45 -24.15 -3.63
CA SER A 266 1.42 -25.10 -4.06
C SER A 266 0.17 -24.41 -4.62
N ILE A 267 -0.30 -23.33 -3.99
CA ILE A 267 -1.50 -22.59 -4.44
C ILE A 267 -1.21 -21.66 -5.62
N ASN A 268 0.05 -21.19 -5.77
CA ASN A 268 0.43 -20.31 -6.87
C ASN A 268 0.62 -21.08 -8.19
N LYS A 269 0.82 -22.40 -8.17
CA LYS A 269 0.76 -23.22 -9.40
C LYS A 269 -0.58 -23.10 -10.15
N GLU A 270 -1.64 -22.76 -9.43
CA GLU A 270 -2.99 -22.57 -9.97
C GLU A 270 -3.30 -21.09 -10.30
N ARG A 271 -2.38 -20.16 -10.00
CA ARG A 271 -2.55 -18.72 -10.18
C ARG A 271 -1.55 -18.20 -11.21
N ASP A 272 -2.00 -17.28 -12.05
CA ASP A 272 -1.17 -16.62 -13.07
C ASP A 272 -0.40 -15.45 -12.44
N CYS A 273 0.64 -15.74 -11.65
CA CYS A 273 1.44 -14.71 -10.98
C CYS A 273 2.95 -14.94 -10.99
N ASP A 274 3.44 -15.89 -11.81
CA ASP A 274 4.86 -16.24 -11.97
C ASP A 274 5.63 -16.24 -10.62
N ASN A 275 6.87 -15.73 -10.61
CA ASN A 275 7.66 -15.57 -9.39
C ASN A 275 7.15 -14.44 -8.48
N GLY A 276 6.31 -13.53 -8.99
CA GLY A 276 5.89 -12.33 -8.28
C GLY A 276 5.18 -12.62 -6.96
N CYS A 277 4.30 -13.63 -6.91
CA CYS A 277 3.64 -14.02 -5.66
C CYS A 277 4.64 -14.48 -4.58
N LEU A 278 5.66 -15.25 -4.97
CA LEU A 278 6.66 -15.76 -4.02
C LEU A 278 7.62 -14.65 -3.58
N SER A 279 7.90 -13.69 -4.45
CA SER A 279 8.72 -12.52 -4.12
C SER A 279 8.00 -11.53 -3.22
N PHE A 280 6.67 -11.42 -3.28
CA PHE A 280 5.91 -10.72 -2.24
C PHE A 280 6.04 -11.41 -0.88
N LEU A 281 5.89 -12.74 -0.84
CA LEU A 281 6.06 -13.51 0.39
C LEU A 281 7.47 -13.35 0.97
N TYR A 282 8.50 -13.43 0.11
CA TYR A 282 9.90 -13.18 0.45
C TYR A 282 10.05 -11.85 1.20
N GLN A 283 9.52 -10.77 0.62
CA GLN A 283 9.62 -9.43 1.19
C GLN A 283 8.90 -9.32 2.53
N GLN A 284 7.77 -9.99 2.73
CA GLN A 284 7.09 -9.98 4.02
C GLN A 284 7.90 -10.70 5.11
N ILE A 285 8.50 -11.85 4.78
CA ILE A 285 9.38 -12.59 5.71
C ILE A 285 10.63 -11.76 6.06
N GLU A 286 11.18 -11.04 5.08
CA GLU A 286 12.36 -10.21 5.25
C GLU A 286 12.07 -8.87 5.95
N MET A 287 10.81 -8.41 6.00
CA MET A 287 10.42 -7.04 6.40
C MET A 287 11.02 -6.59 7.75
N LYS A 288 11.04 -7.46 8.76
CA LYS A 288 11.61 -7.15 10.09
C LYS A 288 13.12 -7.44 10.21
N LYS A 289 13.79 -7.80 9.11
CA LYS A 289 15.23 -8.07 9.01
C LYS A 289 15.72 -9.14 10.01
N CYS A 290 14.88 -10.15 10.27
CA CYS A 290 15.26 -11.27 11.13
C CYS A 290 16.24 -12.19 10.39
N THR A 291 17.53 -12.12 10.75
CA THR A 291 18.59 -12.88 10.08
C THR A 291 18.47 -14.39 10.25
N LEU A 292 17.71 -14.89 11.23
CA LEU A 292 17.39 -16.32 11.37
C LEU A 292 16.66 -16.88 10.13
N ASN A 293 15.92 -16.02 9.42
CA ASN A 293 15.18 -16.40 8.22
C ASN A 293 16.06 -16.38 6.96
N TYR A 294 17.23 -15.73 7.01
CA TYR A 294 18.05 -15.48 5.82
C TYR A 294 18.58 -16.75 5.16
N PRO A 295 18.98 -17.82 5.89
CA PRO A 295 19.34 -19.08 5.24
C PRO A 295 18.20 -19.68 4.41
N LEU A 296 16.96 -19.61 4.90
CA LEU A 296 15.78 -20.07 4.15
C LEU A 296 15.51 -19.18 2.94
N LEU A 297 15.61 -17.86 3.11
CA LEU A 297 15.43 -16.91 2.00
C LEU A 297 16.55 -17.04 0.96
N ALA A 298 17.78 -17.35 1.36
CA ALA A 298 18.89 -17.61 0.44
C ALA A 298 18.64 -18.87 -0.38
N ASP A 299 18.00 -19.90 0.18
CA ASP A 299 17.65 -21.12 -0.57
C ASP A 299 16.69 -20.84 -1.74
N LEU A 300 15.87 -19.79 -1.65
CA LEU A 300 15.00 -19.34 -2.75
C LEU A 300 15.79 -18.84 -3.97
N TRP A 301 17.05 -18.44 -3.82
CA TRP A 301 17.92 -18.12 -4.95
C TRP A 301 18.24 -19.38 -5.77
N LEU A 302 18.45 -20.50 -5.10
CA LEU A 302 18.82 -21.78 -5.72
C LEU A 302 17.59 -22.55 -6.21
N THR A 303 16.45 -22.36 -5.56
CA THR A 303 15.22 -23.11 -5.84
C THR A 303 14.29 -22.37 -6.80
N ASP A 304 14.14 -21.04 -6.66
CA ASP A 304 13.15 -20.22 -7.38
C ASP A 304 13.75 -18.96 -8.05
N LYS A 305 15.06 -18.74 -7.91
CA LYS A 305 15.80 -17.59 -8.49
C LYS A 305 15.37 -16.22 -7.93
N ILE A 306 15.01 -16.20 -6.65
CA ILE A 306 14.63 -14.99 -5.91
C ILE A 306 15.70 -14.66 -4.87
N ILE A 307 16.18 -13.42 -4.83
CA ILE A 307 17.19 -12.98 -3.84
C ILE A 307 17.10 -11.49 -3.55
N SER A 308 17.32 -11.07 -2.31
CA SER A 308 17.56 -9.66 -1.96
C SER A 308 19.06 -9.37 -1.76
N PHE A 309 19.44 -8.10 -1.92
CA PHE A 309 20.82 -7.71 -1.58
C PHE A 309 21.14 -7.83 -0.09
N ASN A 310 20.16 -7.72 0.81
CA ASN A 310 20.41 -7.90 2.25
C ASN A 310 20.76 -9.36 2.57
N VAL A 311 20.02 -10.31 1.99
CA VAL A 311 20.26 -11.74 2.18
C VAL A 311 21.57 -12.15 1.52
N LEU A 312 21.89 -11.61 0.34
CA LEU A 312 23.20 -11.82 -0.28
C LEU A 312 24.34 -11.27 0.60
N ASP A 313 24.23 -10.04 1.09
CA ASP A 313 25.28 -9.41 1.89
C ASP A 313 25.50 -10.14 3.23
N ASP A 314 24.47 -10.73 3.81
CA ASP A 314 24.60 -11.60 4.98
C ASP A 314 25.22 -12.95 4.62
N TYR A 315 24.80 -13.57 3.51
CA TYR A 315 25.39 -14.81 3.02
C TYR A 315 26.89 -14.64 2.80
N GLU A 316 27.31 -13.55 2.15
CA GLU A 316 28.72 -13.20 1.91
C GLU A 316 29.54 -13.08 3.21
N LYS A 317 28.95 -12.58 4.30
CA LYS A 317 29.62 -12.42 5.60
C LYS A 317 29.79 -13.74 6.34
N ASN A 318 28.84 -14.66 6.15
CA ASN A 318 28.76 -15.91 6.91
C ASN A 318 29.33 -17.12 6.17
N HIS A 319 29.75 -16.97 4.91
CA HIS A 319 30.31 -18.04 4.08
C HIS A 319 31.68 -17.67 3.49
N THR A 320 32.44 -18.68 3.10
CA THR A 320 33.71 -18.49 2.41
C THR A 320 33.50 -17.96 0.99
N GLN A 321 34.51 -17.32 0.41
CA GLN A 321 34.47 -16.84 -0.97
C GLN A 321 34.12 -17.95 -1.98
N ALA A 322 34.61 -19.17 -1.76
CA ALA A 322 34.33 -20.31 -2.64
C ALA A 322 32.86 -20.79 -2.53
N GLU A 323 32.28 -20.78 -1.33
CA GLU A 323 30.86 -21.09 -1.12
C GLU A 323 29.98 -20.01 -1.75
N THR A 324 30.31 -18.73 -1.55
CA THR A 324 29.59 -17.60 -2.16
C THR A 324 29.69 -17.63 -3.69
N GLU A 325 30.86 -17.92 -4.25
CA GLU A 325 31.04 -18.09 -5.70
C GLU A 325 30.11 -19.17 -6.24
N LYS A 326 30.08 -20.33 -5.57
CA LYS A 326 29.22 -21.44 -5.94
C LYS A 326 27.75 -21.08 -5.83
N PHE A 327 27.33 -20.47 -4.73
CA PHE A 327 25.96 -20.03 -4.47
C PHE A 327 25.45 -19.08 -5.57
N LEU A 328 26.23 -18.06 -5.91
CA LEU A 328 25.90 -17.12 -6.98
C LEU A 328 25.80 -17.83 -8.32
N LEU A 329 26.81 -18.63 -8.68
CA LEU A 329 26.83 -19.34 -9.95
C LEU A 329 25.66 -20.31 -10.10
N ASP A 330 25.36 -21.10 -9.06
CA ASP A 330 24.29 -22.10 -9.09
C ASP A 330 22.92 -21.43 -9.30
N GLY A 331 22.64 -20.32 -8.60
CA GLY A 331 21.38 -19.60 -8.82
C GLY A 331 21.32 -18.84 -10.14
N PHE A 332 22.44 -18.32 -10.66
CA PHE A 332 22.45 -17.80 -12.04
C PHE A 332 22.10 -18.86 -13.06
N LEU A 333 22.65 -20.07 -12.92
CA LEU A 333 22.42 -21.19 -13.84
C LEU A 333 21.04 -21.85 -13.67
N LYS A 334 20.26 -21.45 -12.64
CA LYS A 334 18.88 -21.86 -12.50
C LYS A 334 18.04 -21.34 -13.68
N PRO A 335 17.19 -22.18 -14.30
CA PRO A 335 16.25 -21.73 -15.33
C PRO A 335 15.25 -20.68 -14.81
N GLY A 336 14.75 -19.83 -15.70
CA GLY A 336 13.78 -18.78 -15.38
C GLY A 336 14.41 -17.39 -15.20
N GLU A 337 13.57 -16.38 -15.02
CA GLU A 337 13.99 -14.99 -14.77
C GLU A 337 14.37 -14.79 -13.30
N ALA A 338 15.41 -14.00 -13.07
CA ALA A 338 15.84 -13.68 -11.71
C ALA A 338 14.98 -12.57 -11.13
N GLU A 339 14.39 -12.79 -9.96
CA GLU A 339 13.75 -11.73 -9.20
C GLU A 339 14.70 -11.22 -8.11
N ILE A 340 15.24 -10.03 -8.34
CA ILE A 340 16.25 -9.44 -7.47
C ILE A 340 15.57 -8.31 -6.69
N ILE A 341 15.55 -8.40 -5.37
CA ILE A 341 14.92 -7.42 -4.49
C ILE A 341 15.99 -6.43 -4.03
N ALA A 342 15.90 -5.19 -4.51
CA ALA A 342 16.81 -4.11 -4.12
C ALA A 342 16.35 -3.39 -2.84
N VAL A 343 15.04 -3.14 -2.74
CA VAL A 343 14.38 -2.55 -1.59
C VAL A 343 13.18 -3.41 -1.25
N ASN A 344 12.96 -3.62 0.04
CA ASN A 344 11.75 -4.28 0.51
C ASN A 344 10.57 -3.30 0.37
N ALA A 345 9.53 -3.69 -0.39
CA ALA A 345 8.36 -2.84 -0.65
C ALA A 345 7.54 -2.49 0.61
N TYR A 346 7.81 -3.13 1.74
CA TYR A 346 7.17 -2.85 3.03
C TYR A 346 8.08 -2.07 4.01
N ASP A 347 9.29 -1.72 3.60
CA ASP A 347 10.23 -0.84 4.34
C ASP A 347 10.43 0.48 3.58
N MET A 348 9.31 1.08 3.14
CA MET A 348 9.33 2.24 2.24
C MET A 348 9.78 3.55 2.92
N ASP A 349 9.70 3.60 4.25
CA ASP A 349 10.10 4.78 5.05
C ASP A 349 11.61 5.06 4.96
N HIS A 350 12.42 4.08 4.50
CA HIS A 350 13.87 4.20 4.37
C HIS A 350 14.37 4.02 2.93
N VAL A 351 13.51 4.09 1.91
CA VAL A 351 13.88 3.85 0.50
C VAL A 351 15.03 4.76 0.04
N MET A 352 15.06 6.01 0.55
CA MET A 352 16.07 7.00 0.19
C MET A 352 17.47 6.70 0.78
N ASP A 353 17.56 5.82 1.78
CA ASP A 353 18.82 5.56 2.50
C ASP A 353 19.65 4.43 1.89
N TYR A 354 19.05 3.59 1.04
CA TYR A 354 19.68 2.31 0.65
C TYR A 354 19.96 2.16 -0.85
N VAL A 355 19.23 2.86 -1.72
CA VAL A 355 19.21 2.55 -3.16
C VAL A 355 18.93 3.82 -3.98
N SER A 356 19.56 4.01 -5.14
CA SER A 356 19.11 5.05 -6.08
C SER A 356 17.68 4.72 -6.51
N GLY A 357 16.78 5.72 -6.53
CA GLY A 357 15.35 5.51 -6.87
C GLY A 357 15.13 4.72 -8.18
N ASP A 358 16.12 4.72 -9.07
CA ASP A 358 16.15 3.94 -10.30
C ASP A 358 16.12 2.41 -10.08
N MET A 359 16.85 1.84 -9.10
CA MET A 359 16.85 0.36 -8.95
C MET A 359 15.53 -0.19 -8.41
N THR A 360 14.69 0.65 -7.78
CA THR A 360 13.35 0.25 -7.33
C THR A 360 12.48 -0.18 -8.51
N PHE A 361 12.66 0.45 -9.67
CA PHE A 361 11.82 0.23 -10.85
C PHE A 361 12.56 -0.44 -12.02
N ASP A 362 13.89 -0.54 -11.97
CA ASP A 362 14.72 -1.04 -13.08
C ASP A 362 15.24 -2.47 -12.80
N ALA A 363 14.54 -3.48 -13.31
CA ALA A 363 14.93 -4.90 -13.19
C ALA A 363 16.31 -5.18 -13.79
N THR A 364 16.62 -4.57 -14.93
CA THR A 364 17.90 -4.71 -15.60
C THR A 364 19.06 -4.19 -14.74
N LEU A 365 18.90 -3.02 -14.13
CA LEU A 365 19.92 -2.43 -13.27
C LEU A 365 20.18 -3.31 -12.04
N ARG A 366 19.15 -3.94 -11.47
CA ARG A 366 19.29 -4.90 -10.37
C ARG A 366 20.11 -6.12 -10.79
N LEU A 367 19.83 -6.70 -11.95
CA LEU A 367 20.60 -7.81 -12.51
C LEU A 367 22.06 -7.45 -12.77
N VAL A 368 22.32 -6.29 -13.39
CA VAL A 368 23.68 -5.80 -13.64
C VAL A 368 24.43 -5.59 -12.32
N THR A 369 23.77 -5.04 -11.30
CA THR A 369 24.36 -4.82 -9.97
C THR A 369 24.75 -6.15 -9.32
N LEU A 370 23.88 -7.16 -9.39
CA LEU A 370 24.19 -8.51 -8.90
C LEU A 370 25.40 -9.11 -9.65
N LEU A 371 25.43 -9.01 -10.98
CA LEU A 371 26.57 -9.46 -11.79
C LEU A 371 27.88 -8.74 -11.42
N GLN A 372 27.82 -7.43 -11.16
CA GLN A 372 28.98 -6.66 -10.73
C GLN A 372 29.47 -7.07 -9.33
N LYS A 373 28.57 -7.41 -8.41
CA LYS A 373 28.94 -8.04 -7.13
C LYS A 373 29.63 -9.39 -7.37
N THR A 374 29.06 -10.24 -8.24
CA THR A 374 29.67 -11.52 -8.62
C THR A 374 31.06 -11.35 -9.22
N LYS A 375 31.28 -10.34 -10.07
CA LYS A 375 32.59 -10.02 -10.67
C LYS A 375 33.67 -9.74 -9.62
N LYS A 376 33.29 -9.09 -8.51
CA LYS A 376 34.20 -8.81 -7.38
C LYS A 376 34.59 -10.09 -6.62
N ILE A 377 33.75 -11.12 -6.65
CA ILE A 377 33.93 -12.40 -5.97
C ILE A 377 34.69 -13.39 -6.86
N SER A 378 34.24 -13.58 -8.09
CA SER A 378 34.86 -14.48 -9.07
C SER A 378 34.59 -14.02 -10.50
N GLN A 379 35.67 -13.77 -11.24
CA GLN A 379 35.62 -13.48 -12.67
C GLN A 379 35.03 -14.67 -13.46
N ASN A 380 35.32 -15.92 -13.06
CA ASN A 380 34.79 -17.11 -13.73
C ASN A 380 33.27 -17.22 -13.58
N ALA A 381 32.75 -17.02 -12.36
CA ALA A 381 31.32 -17.05 -12.10
C ALA A 381 30.61 -15.90 -12.83
N TYR A 382 31.21 -14.70 -12.84
CA TYR A 382 30.68 -13.55 -13.59
C TYR A 382 30.57 -13.83 -15.09
N GLU A 383 31.61 -14.38 -15.73
CA GLU A 383 31.58 -14.68 -17.17
C GLU A 383 30.48 -15.69 -17.53
N LYS A 384 30.33 -16.75 -16.73
CA LYS A 384 29.25 -17.74 -16.90
C LYS A 384 27.87 -17.14 -16.64
N ALA A 385 27.74 -16.31 -15.61
CA ALA A 385 26.51 -15.63 -15.26
C ALA A 385 26.07 -14.66 -16.36
N VAL A 386 26.98 -13.85 -16.92
CA VAL A 386 26.69 -12.95 -18.05
C VAL A 386 26.22 -13.75 -19.26
N ARG A 387 26.89 -14.85 -19.61
CA ARG A 387 26.45 -15.72 -20.70
C ARG A 387 25.03 -16.26 -20.46
N ASN A 388 24.75 -16.72 -19.26
CA ASN A 388 23.43 -17.25 -18.91
C ASN A 388 22.35 -16.16 -18.89
N SER A 389 22.66 -14.96 -18.40
CA SER A 389 21.74 -13.82 -18.44
C SER A 389 21.43 -13.40 -19.87
N LEU A 390 22.44 -13.32 -20.75
CA LEU A 390 22.22 -13.04 -22.18
C LEU A 390 21.33 -14.08 -22.85
N GLN A 391 21.38 -15.34 -22.41
CA GLN A 391 20.55 -16.41 -22.96
C GLN A 391 19.08 -16.30 -22.52
N ASN A 392 18.80 -15.85 -21.30
CA ASN A 392 17.49 -16.02 -20.66
C ASN A 392 16.77 -14.71 -20.29
N ILE A 393 17.41 -13.54 -20.38
CA ILE A 393 16.76 -12.26 -20.10
C ILE A 393 15.65 -11.97 -21.12
N ASP A 394 14.53 -11.37 -20.73
CA ASP A 394 13.46 -10.94 -21.62
C ASP A 394 13.99 -10.13 -22.83
N ASP A 395 13.39 -10.34 -24.00
CA ASP A 395 13.81 -9.67 -25.24
C ASP A 395 13.79 -8.14 -25.12
N LEU A 396 12.78 -7.60 -24.43
CA LEU A 396 12.59 -6.17 -24.24
C LEU A 396 13.70 -5.54 -23.40
N ASP A 397 14.36 -6.34 -22.56
CA ASP A 397 15.39 -5.90 -21.64
C ASP A 397 16.82 -6.06 -22.18
N VAL A 398 17.02 -6.73 -23.33
CA VAL A 398 18.35 -7.03 -23.87
C VAL A 398 19.18 -5.77 -24.14
N ASP A 399 18.60 -4.75 -24.78
CA ASP A 399 19.29 -3.49 -25.08
C ASP A 399 19.68 -2.76 -23.78
N GLY A 400 18.71 -2.60 -22.89
CA GLY A 400 18.94 -2.01 -21.57
C GLY A 400 20.04 -2.75 -20.79
N PHE A 401 20.06 -4.08 -20.89
CA PHE A 401 21.04 -4.93 -20.22
C PHE A 401 22.45 -4.72 -20.75
N ILE A 402 22.62 -4.77 -22.07
CA ILE A 402 23.91 -4.53 -22.72
C ILE A 402 24.42 -3.13 -22.37
N SER A 403 23.55 -2.11 -22.49
CA SER A 403 23.92 -0.73 -22.20
C SER A 403 24.34 -0.52 -20.73
N LYS A 404 23.63 -1.12 -19.77
CA LYS A 404 23.91 -0.95 -18.34
C LYS A 404 25.09 -1.80 -17.86
N LEU A 405 25.28 -3.00 -18.42
CA LEU A 405 26.41 -3.87 -18.08
C LEU A 405 27.75 -3.21 -18.40
N ASN A 406 27.83 -2.48 -19.52
CA ASN A 406 29.00 -1.73 -19.96
C ASN A 406 30.29 -2.60 -20.02
N ASP A 407 30.13 -3.88 -20.40
CA ASP A 407 31.22 -4.85 -20.58
C ASP A 407 31.14 -5.47 -21.99
N ASN A 408 31.21 -4.60 -23.01
CA ASN A 408 31.03 -4.98 -24.42
C ASN A 408 31.97 -6.10 -24.85
N ALA A 409 33.20 -6.14 -24.32
CA ALA A 409 34.16 -7.18 -24.65
C ALA A 409 33.65 -8.57 -24.27
N LEU A 410 33.08 -8.73 -23.07
CA LEU A 410 32.52 -9.99 -22.62
C LEU A 410 31.23 -10.35 -23.36
N VAL A 411 30.38 -9.38 -23.65
CA VAL A 411 29.17 -9.62 -24.48
C VAL A 411 29.57 -10.12 -25.87
N LEU A 412 30.60 -9.52 -26.49
CA LEU A 412 31.12 -9.94 -27.80
C LEU A 412 31.77 -11.33 -27.78
N GLN A 413 32.34 -11.76 -26.66
CA GLN A 413 32.81 -13.15 -26.50
C GLN A 413 31.66 -14.15 -26.52
N ASN A 414 30.45 -13.73 -26.15
CA ASN A 414 29.23 -14.53 -26.12
C ASN A 414 28.27 -14.18 -27.27
N LYS A 415 28.79 -13.64 -28.38
CA LYS A 415 27.98 -13.25 -29.54
C LYS A 415 27.20 -14.40 -30.18
N ASP A 416 27.65 -15.62 -29.97
CA ASP A 416 26.95 -16.83 -30.42
C ASP A 416 25.58 -16.96 -29.75
N VAL A 417 25.45 -16.57 -28.47
CA VAL A 417 24.17 -16.55 -27.74
C VAL A 417 23.20 -15.54 -28.35
N LEU A 418 23.68 -14.34 -28.66
CA LEU A 418 22.85 -13.30 -29.28
C LEU A 418 22.35 -13.74 -30.66
N LEU A 419 23.22 -14.33 -31.48
CA LEU A 419 22.83 -14.86 -32.79
C LEU A 419 21.87 -16.04 -32.67
N ASP A 420 22.06 -16.92 -31.70
CA ASP A 420 21.16 -18.05 -31.44
C ASP A 420 19.77 -17.55 -31.03
N ARG A 421 19.70 -16.54 -30.15
CA ARG A 421 18.44 -15.89 -29.79
C ARG A 421 17.77 -15.27 -31.01
N ILE A 422 18.46 -14.46 -31.82
CA ILE A 422 17.90 -13.87 -33.06
C ILE A 422 17.35 -14.96 -33.99
N LYS A 423 18.06 -16.09 -34.09
CA LYS A 423 17.69 -17.21 -34.95
C LYS A 423 16.48 -17.99 -34.44
N ASN A 424 16.38 -18.22 -33.14
CA ASN A 424 15.41 -19.13 -32.54
C ASN A 424 14.29 -18.41 -31.76
N ASN A 425 14.30 -17.09 -31.69
CA ASN A 425 13.27 -16.32 -30.98
C ASN A 425 11.87 -16.64 -31.53
N GLU A 426 10.89 -16.86 -30.68
CA GLU A 426 9.51 -17.12 -31.12
C GLU A 426 8.78 -15.86 -31.61
N SER A 427 9.20 -14.69 -31.12
CA SER A 427 8.65 -13.38 -31.45
C SER A 427 9.51 -12.66 -32.49
N ALA A 428 8.98 -12.49 -33.71
CA ALA A 428 9.64 -11.68 -34.74
C ALA A 428 9.93 -10.26 -34.26
N TYR A 429 9.02 -9.67 -33.45
CA TYR A 429 9.24 -8.36 -32.85
C TYR A 429 10.40 -8.36 -31.84
N GLY A 430 10.50 -9.39 -31.00
CA GLY A 430 11.59 -9.55 -30.03
C GLY A 430 12.97 -9.56 -30.68
N ILE A 431 13.09 -10.15 -31.87
CA ILE A 431 14.33 -10.14 -32.66
C ILE A 431 14.82 -8.72 -32.94
N LEU A 432 13.92 -7.79 -33.28
CA LEU A 432 14.31 -6.40 -33.57
C LEU A 432 14.84 -5.69 -32.33
N ILE A 433 14.27 -5.97 -31.15
CA ILE A 433 14.76 -5.40 -29.89
C ILE A 433 16.14 -5.97 -29.53
N ILE A 434 16.35 -7.27 -29.73
CA ILE A 434 17.69 -7.87 -29.58
C ILE A 434 18.69 -7.20 -30.55
N MET A 435 18.27 -6.90 -31.78
CA MET A 435 19.12 -6.23 -32.76
C MET A 435 19.49 -4.79 -32.37
N ASP A 436 18.64 -4.07 -31.64
CA ASP A 436 18.98 -2.76 -31.07
C ASP A 436 20.12 -2.90 -30.04
N GLY A 437 20.05 -3.91 -29.17
CA GLY A 437 21.15 -4.23 -28.25
C GLY A 437 22.44 -4.66 -28.97
N VAL A 438 22.34 -5.46 -30.04
CA VAL A 438 23.50 -5.82 -30.89
C VAL A 438 24.12 -4.57 -31.52
N LYS A 439 23.30 -3.63 -31.97
CA LYS A 439 23.77 -2.37 -32.56
C LYS A 439 24.57 -1.54 -31.55
N ALA A 440 24.16 -1.52 -30.28
CA ALA A 440 24.87 -0.80 -29.21
C ALA A 440 26.32 -1.30 -28.99
N LEU A 441 26.62 -2.56 -29.35
CA LEU A 441 27.97 -3.13 -29.27
C LEU A 441 28.95 -2.58 -30.32
N ASN A 442 28.46 -1.89 -31.36
CA ASN A 442 29.25 -1.35 -32.47
C ASN A 442 30.10 -2.40 -33.24
N ASP A 443 29.75 -3.69 -33.19
CA ASP A 443 30.41 -4.74 -33.95
C ASP A 443 29.71 -4.96 -35.30
N LYS A 444 30.37 -4.50 -36.38
CA LYS A 444 29.80 -4.55 -37.74
C LYS A 444 29.53 -5.97 -38.22
N LYS A 445 30.36 -6.94 -37.83
CA LYS A 445 30.22 -8.31 -38.31
C LYS A 445 29.02 -8.97 -37.63
N LEU A 446 28.92 -8.86 -36.30
CA LEU A 446 27.81 -9.36 -35.53
C LEU A 446 26.48 -8.75 -35.98
N PHE A 447 26.44 -7.43 -36.18
CA PHE A 447 25.25 -6.75 -36.69
C PHE A 447 24.86 -7.27 -38.08
N SER A 448 25.83 -7.44 -38.99
CA SER A 448 25.56 -7.99 -40.33
C SER A 448 25.08 -9.43 -40.30
N ASP A 449 25.68 -10.28 -39.45
CA ASP A 449 25.30 -11.68 -39.28
C ASP A 449 23.87 -11.77 -38.73
N GLY A 450 23.53 -10.95 -37.72
CA GLY A 450 22.18 -10.84 -37.16
C GLY A 450 21.16 -10.33 -38.18
N ALA A 451 21.47 -9.23 -38.88
CA ALA A 451 20.61 -8.66 -39.91
C ALA A 451 20.28 -9.65 -41.04
N ALA A 452 21.24 -10.49 -41.44
CA ALA A 452 21.00 -11.55 -42.42
C ALA A 452 19.96 -12.56 -41.93
N ILE A 453 19.96 -12.91 -40.63
CA ILE A 453 18.95 -13.78 -40.03
C ILE A 453 17.58 -13.08 -40.03
N VAL A 454 17.51 -11.79 -39.66
CA VAL A 454 16.26 -11.01 -39.71
C VAL A 454 15.66 -11.01 -41.12
N VAL A 455 16.48 -10.82 -42.16
CA VAL A 455 16.03 -10.88 -43.56
C VAL A 455 15.54 -12.28 -43.95
N GLN A 456 16.21 -13.34 -43.49
CA GLN A 456 15.76 -14.72 -43.73
C GLN A 456 14.38 -15.00 -43.10
N ARG A 457 14.07 -14.34 -41.98
CA ARG A 457 12.81 -14.47 -41.23
C ARG A 457 11.74 -13.43 -41.61
N LYS A 458 11.92 -12.68 -42.71
CA LYS A 458 11.04 -11.56 -43.11
C LYS A 458 9.56 -11.88 -43.22
N GLU A 459 9.20 -13.14 -43.52
CA GLU A 459 7.80 -13.53 -43.68
C GLU A 459 7.04 -13.53 -42.35
N GLU A 460 7.72 -13.77 -41.22
CA GLU A 460 7.12 -13.77 -39.88
C GLU A 460 6.65 -12.37 -39.47
N PHE A 461 7.33 -11.32 -39.95
CA PHE A 461 6.95 -9.93 -39.69
C PHE A 461 5.63 -9.52 -40.35
N LYS A 462 5.11 -10.30 -41.31
CA LYS A 462 3.82 -10.02 -41.98
C LYS A 462 2.61 -10.47 -41.16
N GLU A 463 2.83 -11.23 -40.08
CA GLU A 463 1.75 -11.73 -39.23
C GLU A 463 0.95 -10.57 -38.60
N PHE A 464 1.64 -9.47 -38.27
CA PHE A 464 1.01 -8.25 -37.75
C PHE A 464 1.50 -7.02 -38.51
N SER A 465 0.59 -6.13 -38.90
CA SER A 465 0.90 -4.91 -39.66
C SER A 465 1.91 -3.99 -38.95
N ILE A 466 1.88 -3.97 -37.61
CA ILE A 466 2.81 -3.19 -36.81
C ILE A 466 4.23 -3.77 -36.84
N TRP A 467 4.37 -5.10 -36.88
CA TRP A 467 5.67 -5.77 -37.02
C TRP A 467 6.26 -5.55 -38.40
N GLU A 468 5.45 -5.64 -39.45
CA GLU A 468 5.89 -5.36 -40.83
C GLU A 468 6.41 -3.93 -40.96
N THR A 469 5.70 -2.97 -40.35
CA THR A 469 6.12 -1.57 -40.33
C THR A 469 7.47 -1.40 -39.63
N LYS A 470 7.64 -2.02 -38.46
CA LYS A 470 8.89 -1.99 -37.68
C LYS A 470 10.05 -2.63 -38.44
N TYR A 471 9.83 -3.77 -39.09
CA TYR A 471 10.80 -4.42 -39.96
C TYR A 471 11.25 -3.52 -41.11
N ARG A 472 10.29 -2.93 -41.86
CA ARG A 472 10.62 -2.02 -42.98
C ARG A 472 11.42 -0.81 -42.52
N ASN A 473 11.09 -0.25 -41.36
CA ASN A 473 11.88 0.83 -40.74
C ASN A 473 13.29 0.34 -40.40
N PHE A 474 13.43 -0.82 -39.76
CA PHE A 474 14.71 -1.41 -39.42
C PHE A 474 15.62 -1.62 -40.66
N ILE A 475 15.09 -2.17 -41.75
CA ILE A 475 15.84 -2.37 -43.00
C ILE A 475 16.30 -1.02 -43.58
N LYS A 476 15.40 -0.03 -43.63
CA LYS A 476 15.66 1.29 -44.19
C LYS A 476 16.68 2.08 -43.38
N GLU A 477 16.49 2.15 -42.06
CA GLU A 477 17.32 2.92 -41.14
C GLU A 477 18.76 2.40 -41.06
N ASN A 478 18.94 1.08 -41.24
CA ASN A 478 20.25 0.44 -41.14
C ASN A 478 20.86 0.09 -42.51
N HIS A 479 20.25 0.54 -43.62
CA HIS A 479 20.72 0.31 -45.00
C HIS A 479 20.99 -1.18 -45.32
N ILE A 480 20.12 -2.06 -44.82
CA ILE A 480 20.26 -3.52 -45.02
C ILE A 480 19.76 -3.88 -46.42
N LYS A 481 20.51 -4.74 -47.11
CA LYS A 481 20.11 -5.26 -48.42
C LYS A 481 19.31 -6.54 -48.23
N GLU A 482 18.05 -6.52 -48.69
CA GLU A 482 17.14 -7.68 -48.71
C GLU A 482 17.43 -8.67 -49.84
#